data_AF-L7ME16-F1
#
_entry.id   AF-L7ME16-F1
#
_cell.length_a   1.000
_cell.length_b   1.000
_cell.length_c   1.000
_cell.angle_alpha   90.00
_cell.angle_beta   90.00
_cell.angle_gamma   90.00
#
_symmetry.space_group_name_H-M   'P 1'
#
loop_
_entity.id
_entity.type
_entity.pdbx_description
1 polymer ?
#
loop_
_entity_poly.entity_id
_entity_poly.type
_entity_poly.pdbx_seq_one_letter_code
_entity_poly.pdbx_strand_id
1 'polypeptide(L)'
;AFERSTARANLSTASSLPRFVAHIQCNLVLIQNTKLYYSRSFSEAQPPSTTNVLCMSSFPAGRGVCALEEAPVTSDAPQTDRFCKPWLVLPTELYKPRWCLCKPGLVRNAWGQCISLRECYSCTYNLHGDFSRCSTACPMVCGRPADHDCKTFKCNRACACAPGYVLDPWRQTSCVPVPRCPPKCPIFSTFQLCSSNCAPKCGLSRPKNCRVRCNDGECVCWPGFVKEFKAGKEICIPLRQCTSTT
;
A
#
# COMPACT_ATOMS: atom_id res chain seq x y z
N ALA A 1 -17.98 -42.12 48.49
CA ALA A 1 -19.05 -41.27 49.06
C ALA A 1 -18.42 -40.28 50.03
N PHE A 2 -19.17 -39.26 50.42
CA PHE A 2 -18.72 -38.05 51.13
C PHE A 2 -17.78 -37.12 50.34
N GLU A 3 -18.03 -35.82 50.52
CA GLU A 3 -17.60 -34.74 49.65
C GLU A 3 -16.46 -33.90 50.28
N ARG A 4 -15.88 -32.98 49.49
CA ARG A 4 -15.04 -31.90 50.02
C ARG A 4 -15.66 -30.55 49.68
N SER A 5 -15.92 -29.75 50.70
CA SER A 5 -16.44 -28.39 50.59
C SER A 5 -15.40 -27.42 50.05
N THR A 6 -15.83 -26.45 49.25
CA THR A 6 -15.19 -25.14 49.11
C THR A 6 -16.24 -24.04 49.25
N ALA A 7 -15.85 -22.91 49.84
CA ALA A 7 -16.79 -21.97 50.45
C ALA A 7 -17.32 -20.89 49.49
N ARG A 8 -18.55 -20.41 49.77
CA ARG A 8 -18.99 -19.08 49.33
C ARG A 8 -18.30 -18.02 50.18
N ALA A 9 -17.81 -16.96 49.55
CA ALA A 9 -17.47 -15.70 50.21
C ALA A 9 -18.20 -14.56 49.48
N ASN A 10 -19.16 -13.95 50.16
CA ASN A 10 -19.71 -12.65 49.78
C ASN A 10 -19.06 -11.59 50.68
N LEU A 11 -18.66 -10.45 50.11
CA LEU A 11 -18.73 -9.18 50.83
C LEU A 11 -18.98 -8.03 49.83
N SER A 12 -19.38 -6.87 50.35
CA SER A 12 -20.15 -5.85 49.63
C SER A 12 -19.51 -4.45 49.71
N THR A 13 -20.26 -3.40 49.30
CA THR A 13 -19.93 -1.96 49.34
C THR A 13 -18.96 -1.45 48.24
N ALA A 14 -19.05 -0.22 47.71
CA ALA A 14 -20.14 0.78 47.68
C ALA A 14 -19.83 1.91 46.64
N SER A 15 -20.67 2.95 46.60
CA SER A 15 -20.41 4.32 46.10
C SER A 15 -20.09 4.57 44.61
N SER A 16 -21.13 5.01 43.89
CA SER A 16 -21.20 6.24 43.05
C SER A 16 -19.92 7.02 42.68
N LEU A 17 -19.74 7.31 41.38
CA LEU A 17 -18.98 8.44 40.78
C LEU A 17 -19.67 8.84 39.43
N PRO A 18 -19.40 10.02 38.82
CA PRO A 18 -20.46 10.80 38.16
C PRO A 18 -20.35 10.93 36.63
N ARG A 19 -21.39 11.51 36.01
CA ARG A 19 -21.33 12.05 34.64
C ARG A 19 -20.39 13.26 34.61
N PHE A 20 -19.29 13.18 33.86
CA PHE A 20 -18.48 14.34 33.50
C PHE A 20 -18.69 14.72 32.03
N VAL A 21 -19.17 15.94 31.81
CA VAL A 21 -19.22 16.57 30.48
C VAL A 21 -17.89 17.26 30.23
N ALA A 22 -17.06 16.70 29.34
CA ALA A 22 -15.78 17.28 28.98
C ALA A 22 -15.96 18.40 27.92
N HIS A 23 -16.10 19.64 28.37
CA HIS A 23 -15.96 20.80 27.48
C HIS A 23 -14.50 20.92 27.02
N ILE A 24 -14.25 20.76 25.71
CA ILE A 24 -12.96 21.07 25.10
C ILE A 24 -12.99 22.54 24.66
N GLN A 25 -12.40 23.42 25.47
CA GLN A 25 -12.12 24.80 25.07
C GLN A 25 -10.88 24.84 24.17
N CYS A 26 -11.08 25.07 22.87
CA CYS A 26 -9.98 25.43 21.97
C CYS A 26 -9.56 26.88 22.26
N ASN A 27 -8.45 27.06 22.98
CA ASN A 27 -7.86 28.39 23.20
C ASN A 27 -7.31 28.96 21.89
N LEU A 28 -7.82 30.12 21.48
CA LEU A 28 -7.36 30.83 20.30
C LEU A 28 -6.05 31.57 20.63
N VAL A 29 -4.92 31.10 20.09
CA VAL A 29 -3.65 31.86 20.14
C VAL A 29 -3.62 32.84 18.98
N LEU A 30 -3.90 34.11 19.26
CA LEU A 30 -3.76 35.20 18.31
C LEU A 30 -2.29 35.52 18.07
N ILE A 31 -1.85 35.47 16.81
CA ILE A 31 -0.59 36.09 16.35
C ILE A 31 -0.98 37.13 15.29
N GLN A 32 -0.60 38.39 15.52
CA GLN A 32 -0.97 39.53 14.67
C GLN A 32 0.21 40.06 13.85
N ASN A 33 -0.08 40.58 12.64
CA ASN A 33 0.77 41.44 11.79
C ASN A 33 2.04 40.74 11.23
N THR A 34 2.38 40.81 9.94
CA THR A 34 2.52 41.97 9.03
C THR A 34 2.16 41.61 7.56
N LYS A 35 1.50 42.48 6.76
CA LYS A 35 2.07 43.48 5.82
C LYS A 35 3.15 42.93 4.86
N LEU A 36 3.10 43.04 3.52
CA LEU A 36 2.12 43.63 2.55
C LEU A 36 1.86 42.61 1.39
N TYR A 37 1.65 42.85 0.07
CA TYR A 37 1.58 44.04 -0.82
C TYR A 37 0.90 43.68 -2.18
N TYR A 38 0.17 44.64 -2.80
CA TYR A 38 -0.25 44.71 -4.23
C TYR A 38 -1.23 43.61 -4.75
N SER A 39 -2.21 43.88 -5.64
CA SER A 39 -2.73 45.13 -6.23
C SER A 39 -4.22 45.01 -6.59
N ARG A 40 -4.92 46.16 -6.70
CA ARG A 40 -6.31 46.24 -7.18
C ARG A 40 -6.41 46.00 -8.70
N SER A 41 -7.53 45.42 -9.12
CA SER A 41 -8.41 45.99 -10.15
C SER A 41 -9.85 45.54 -9.84
N PHE A 42 -10.82 46.43 -9.99
CA PHE A 42 -12.22 46.22 -9.62
C PHE A 42 -13.09 46.75 -10.76
N SER A 43 -14.08 45.98 -11.20
CA SER A 43 -15.15 46.42 -12.08
C SER A 43 -16.45 45.78 -11.61
N GLU A 44 -17.55 46.54 -11.71
CA GLU A 44 -18.62 46.47 -10.72
C GLU A 44 -19.99 46.39 -11.39
N ALA A 45 -20.80 45.41 -10.98
CA ALA A 45 -22.19 45.25 -11.39
C ALA A 45 -22.98 44.57 -10.26
N GLN A 46 -24.11 45.14 -9.87
CA GLN A 46 -24.95 44.68 -8.76
C GLN A 46 -26.16 43.84 -9.23
N PRO A 47 -26.78 43.02 -8.33
CA PRO A 47 -27.77 42.00 -8.68
C PRO A 47 -29.23 42.53 -8.67
N PRO A 48 -30.20 41.77 -9.20
CA PRO A 48 -30.90 40.71 -8.45
C PRO A 48 -30.86 39.34 -9.18
N SER A 49 -31.22 38.19 -8.60
CA SER A 49 -32.43 37.91 -7.80
C SER A 49 -32.27 36.76 -6.79
N THR A 50 -33.20 36.70 -5.82
CA THR A 50 -33.20 35.74 -4.71
C THR A 50 -33.77 34.37 -5.09
N THR A 51 -32.96 33.33 -4.93
CA THR A 51 -33.42 31.94 -4.69
C THR A 51 -32.59 31.31 -3.56
N ASN A 52 -33.18 30.35 -2.84
CA ASN A 52 -32.67 29.90 -1.54
C ASN A 52 -31.29 29.23 -1.63
N VAL A 53 -30.29 29.82 -0.96
CA VAL A 53 -29.01 29.16 -0.69
C VAL A 53 -29.22 28.13 0.42
N LEU A 54 -29.54 26.90 0.03
CA LEU A 54 -29.34 25.74 0.91
C LEU A 54 -27.84 25.58 1.14
N CYS A 55 -27.40 25.76 2.39
CA CYS A 55 -26.04 25.49 2.82
C CYS A 55 -25.76 23.97 2.83
N MET A 56 -25.63 23.36 1.64
CA MET A 56 -24.96 22.07 1.52
C MET A 56 -23.51 22.25 1.95
N SER A 57 -23.16 21.58 3.04
CA SER A 57 -21.85 21.62 3.68
C SER A 57 -20.72 21.41 2.67
N SER A 58 -19.66 22.22 2.82
CA SER A 58 -18.44 22.09 2.02
C SER A 58 -17.84 20.69 2.19
N PHE A 59 -18.04 19.82 1.21
CA PHE A 59 -17.50 18.46 1.22
C PHE A 59 -15.96 18.52 1.36
N PRO A 60 -15.35 17.80 2.31
CA PRO A 60 -13.91 17.76 2.44
C PRO A 60 -13.30 17.11 1.18
N ALA A 61 -12.40 17.83 0.52
CA ALA A 61 -11.79 17.41 -0.73
C ALA A 61 -11.04 16.06 -0.57
N GLY A 62 -11.59 15.00 -1.15
CA GLY A 62 -11.03 13.65 -1.05
C GLY A 62 -11.99 12.51 -1.38
N ARG A 63 -13.30 12.66 -1.14
CA ARG A 63 -14.32 11.71 -1.66
C ARG A 63 -14.60 12.05 -3.13
N GLY A 64 -14.50 11.08 -4.06
CA GLY A 64 -14.98 11.28 -5.43
C GLY A 64 -14.54 10.28 -6.50
N VAL A 65 -13.25 9.90 -6.56
CA VAL A 65 -12.70 9.10 -7.68
C VAL A 65 -12.02 7.83 -7.17
N CYS A 66 -12.61 6.68 -7.52
CA CYS A 66 -12.06 5.33 -7.27
C CYS A 66 -11.71 4.65 -8.60
N ALA A 67 -11.01 3.51 -8.56
CA ALA A 67 -10.74 2.74 -9.78
C ALA A 67 -12.03 2.12 -10.37
N LEU A 68 -11.97 1.68 -11.64
CA LEU A 68 -13.12 1.13 -12.38
C LEU A 68 -13.83 -0.03 -11.66
N GLU A 69 -13.11 -0.83 -10.87
CA GLU A 69 -13.60 -2.00 -10.13
C GLU A 69 -13.86 -1.72 -8.64
N GLU A 70 -13.79 -0.45 -8.24
CA GLU A 70 -13.97 0.02 -6.88
C GLU A 70 -15.23 0.90 -6.75
N ALA A 71 -15.69 1.07 -5.51
CA ALA A 71 -16.77 1.98 -5.13
C ALA A 71 -16.33 2.87 -3.96
N PRO A 72 -16.76 4.14 -3.90
CA PRO A 72 -16.45 5.04 -2.79
C PRO A 72 -17.17 4.60 -1.51
N VAL A 73 -16.47 4.71 -0.38
CA VAL A 73 -17.05 4.50 0.95
C VAL A 73 -18.01 5.64 1.29
N THR A 74 -19.24 5.28 1.67
CA THR A 74 -20.31 6.23 2.01
C THR A 74 -20.29 6.67 3.47
N SER A 75 -19.74 5.85 4.38
CA SER A 75 -19.58 6.17 5.81
C SER A 75 -18.55 7.27 6.05
N ASP A 76 -18.63 7.94 7.20
CA ASP A 76 -17.70 9.02 7.58
C ASP A 76 -16.34 8.56 8.09
N ALA A 77 -16.12 7.24 8.16
CA ALA A 77 -14.82 6.61 8.36
C ALA A 77 -14.45 5.74 7.15
N PRO A 78 -13.15 5.64 6.78
CA PRO A 78 -12.66 4.69 5.80
C PRO A 78 -12.73 3.26 6.34
N GLN A 79 -12.80 2.27 5.46
CA GLN A 79 -13.04 0.86 5.80
C GLN A 79 -11.92 -0.06 5.29
N THR A 80 -11.82 -1.27 5.85
CA THR A 80 -10.95 -2.34 5.33
C THR A 80 -11.61 -3.10 4.20
N ASP A 81 -10.81 -3.64 3.27
CA ASP A 81 -11.32 -4.37 2.10
C ASP A 81 -11.39 -5.89 2.35
N ARG A 82 -12.19 -6.60 1.55
CA ARG A 82 -12.30 -8.06 1.58
C ARG A 82 -11.27 -8.67 0.65
N PHE A 83 -10.37 -9.50 1.16
CA PHE A 83 -9.30 -10.12 0.35
C PHE A 83 -9.60 -11.55 -0.08
N CYS A 84 -9.08 -11.95 -1.25
CA CYS A 84 -9.21 -13.30 -1.80
C CYS A 84 -8.56 -14.37 -0.91
N LYS A 85 -7.29 -14.14 -0.53
CA LYS A 85 -6.51 -15.01 0.37
C LYS A 85 -5.84 -14.16 1.45
N PRO A 86 -6.55 -13.74 2.52
CA PRO A 86 -6.05 -12.78 3.52
C PRO A 86 -4.68 -13.15 4.13
N TRP A 87 -4.38 -14.45 4.26
CA TRP A 87 -3.13 -14.98 4.80
C TRP A 87 -1.91 -14.85 3.86
N LEU A 88 -2.10 -14.44 2.60
CA LEU A 88 -1.01 -14.13 1.66
C LEU A 88 -0.75 -12.62 1.52
N VAL A 89 -1.50 -11.78 2.24
CA VAL A 89 -1.42 -10.33 2.15
C VAL A 89 -0.58 -9.80 3.30
N LEU A 90 0.31 -8.83 3.02
CA LEU A 90 1.05 -8.14 4.07
C LEU A 90 0.08 -7.48 5.07
N PRO A 91 0.29 -7.61 6.40
CA PRO A 91 -0.61 -7.03 7.40
C PRO A 91 -0.87 -5.53 7.20
N THR A 92 0.13 -4.80 6.70
CA THR A 92 0.09 -3.37 6.35
C THR A 92 -0.84 -3.03 5.19
N GLU A 93 -1.15 -3.95 4.28
CA GLU A 93 -2.19 -3.76 3.24
C GLU A 93 -3.53 -4.40 3.64
N LEU A 94 -3.51 -5.49 4.40
CA LEU A 94 -4.72 -6.17 4.89
C LEU A 94 -5.57 -5.22 5.76
N TYR A 95 -4.97 -4.61 6.78
CA TYR A 95 -5.67 -3.73 7.73
C TYR A 95 -5.72 -2.26 7.31
N LYS A 96 -5.24 -1.93 6.11
CA LYS A 96 -5.18 -0.56 5.58
C LYS A 96 -6.59 0.02 5.36
N PRO A 97 -6.97 1.11 6.04
CA PRO A 97 -8.23 1.78 5.77
C PRO A 97 -8.22 2.42 4.38
N ARG A 98 -9.32 2.29 3.64
CA ARG A 98 -9.49 2.80 2.28
C ARG A 98 -10.80 3.57 2.17
N TRP A 99 -10.79 4.61 1.34
CA TRP A 99 -12.00 5.33 0.91
C TRP A 99 -12.61 4.77 -0.39
N CYS A 100 -11.93 3.81 -1.01
CA CYS A 100 -12.37 3.05 -2.17
C CYS A 100 -12.23 1.56 -1.86
N LEU A 101 -13.33 0.82 -1.87
CA LEU A 101 -13.36 -0.63 -1.67
C LEU A 101 -13.66 -1.33 -2.98
N CYS A 102 -13.34 -2.62 -3.09
CA CYS A 102 -13.81 -3.43 -4.21
C CYS A 102 -15.34 -3.46 -4.30
N LYS A 103 -15.89 -3.40 -5.52
CA LYS A 103 -17.34 -3.44 -5.75
C LYS A 103 -18.00 -4.72 -5.20
N PRO A 104 -19.31 -4.70 -4.85
CA PRO A 104 -20.03 -5.88 -4.40
C PRO A 104 -19.84 -7.09 -5.34
N GLY A 105 -19.49 -8.24 -4.76
CA GLY A 105 -19.16 -9.46 -5.50
C GLY A 105 -17.69 -9.62 -5.92
N LEU A 106 -16.88 -8.57 -5.78
CA LEU A 106 -15.43 -8.61 -5.95
C LEU A 106 -14.70 -8.75 -4.59
N VAL A 107 -13.45 -9.17 -4.65
CA VAL A 107 -12.48 -9.23 -3.56
C VAL A 107 -11.12 -8.72 -4.03
N ARG A 108 -10.32 -8.16 -3.13
CA ARG A 108 -8.98 -7.66 -3.44
C ARG A 108 -7.97 -8.81 -3.46
N ASN A 109 -7.16 -8.91 -4.51
CA ASN A 109 -6.05 -9.85 -4.62
C ASN A 109 -4.79 -9.31 -3.91
N ALA A 110 -3.76 -10.15 -3.82
CA ALA A 110 -2.52 -9.82 -3.13
C ALA A 110 -1.73 -8.64 -3.72
N TRP A 111 -1.93 -8.29 -5.01
CA TRP A 111 -1.36 -7.08 -5.65
C TRP A 111 -2.22 -5.83 -5.47
N GLY A 112 -3.36 -5.92 -4.78
CA GLY A 112 -4.27 -4.81 -4.54
C GLY A 112 -5.34 -4.60 -5.62
N GLN A 113 -5.45 -5.49 -6.62
CA GLN A 113 -6.46 -5.45 -7.68
C GLN A 113 -7.79 -6.04 -7.20
N CYS A 114 -8.92 -5.45 -7.57
CA CYS A 114 -10.23 -6.07 -7.35
C CYS A 114 -10.51 -7.13 -8.44
N ILE A 115 -10.83 -8.35 -8.01
CA ILE A 115 -11.10 -9.52 -8.86
C ILE A 115 -12.39 -10.20 -8.42
N SER A 116 -13.02 -10.97 -9.29
CA SER A 116 -14.20 -11.76 -8.94
C SER A 116 -13.85 -12.95 -8.03
N LEU A 117 -14.83 -13.45 -7.28
CA LEU A 117 -14.68 -14.70 -6.52
C LEU A 117 -14.30 -15.90 -7.42
N ARG A 118 -14.77 -15.93 -8.68
CA ARG A 118 -14.38 -16.98 -9.65
C ARG A 118 -12.90 -16.91 -10.03
N GLU A 119 -12.37 -15.71 -10.26
CA GLU A 119 -10.93 -15.49 -10.47
C GLU A 119 -10.13 -15.88 -9.22
N CYS A 120 -10.60 -15.50 -8.03
CA CYS A 120 -9.97 -15.89 -6.77
C CYS A 120 -9.85 -17.42 -6.60
N TYR A 121 -10.95 -18.15 -6.77
CA TYR A 121 -10.97 -19.60 -6.59
C TYR A 121 -10.29 -20.39 -7.72
N SER A 122 -10.01 -19.80 -8.89
CA SER A 122 -9.24 -20.49 -9.94
C SER A 122 -7.82 -20.85 -9.48
N CYS A 123 -7.29 -20.15 -8.48
CA CYS A 123 -5.96 -20.38 -7.92
C CYS A 123 -5.97 -21.18 -6.60
N THR A 124 -7.03 -21.93 -6.29
CA THR A 124 -7.18 -22.67 -5.02
C THR A 124 -5.99 -23.59 -4.72
N TYR A 125 -5.50 -24.37 -5.69
CA TYR A 125 -4.40 -25.31 -5.49
C TYR A 125 -3.00 -24.67 -5.36
N ASN A 126 -2.87 -23.36 -5.61
CA ASN A 126 -1.61 -22.63 -5.45
C ASN A 126 -1.55 -22.05 -4.02
N LEU A 127 -0.94 -22.79 -3.09
CA LEU A 127 -0.95 -22.48 -1.65
C LEU A 127 -0.49 -21.05 -1.31
N HIS A 128 0.58 -20.59 -1.97
CA HIS A 128 1.11 -19.22 -1.85
C HIS A 128 1.05 -18.43 -3.17
N GLY A 129 0.11 -18.80 -4.04
CA GLY A 129 -0.20 -18.06 -5.25
C GLY A 129 -1.60 -17.46 -5.21
N ASP A 130 -1.79 -16.33 -5.90
CA ASP A 130 -3.08 -15.65 -6.04
C ASP A 130 -3.31 -15.29 -7.53
N PHE A 131 -4.55 -14.98 -7.91
CA PHE A 131 -4.89 -14.66 -9.29
C PHE A 131 -4.50 -13.22 -9.62
N SER A 132 -3.70 -13.02 -10.67
CA SER A 132 -3.44 -11.69 -11.23
C SER A 132 -4.05 -11.55 -12.63
N ARG A 133 -4.65 -10.39 -12.89
CA ARG A 133 -5.12 -10.00 -14.24
C ARG A 133 -3.98 -9.60 -15.17
N CYS A 134 -2.78 -9.38 -14.62
CA CYS A 134 -1.54 -9.13 -15.34
C CYS A 134 -0.38 -9.68 -14.47
N SER A 135 -0.15 -10.99 -14.50
CA SER A 135 1.12 -11.53 -14.02
C SER A 135 2.21 -11.30 -15.07
N THR A 136 3.45 -11.16 -14.61
CA THR A 136 4.62 -11.17 -15.49
C THR A 136 4.73 -12.52 -16.21
N ALA A 137 5.03 -12.48 -17.51
CA ALA A 137 5.40 -13.67 -18.27
C ALA A 137 6.72 -14.30 -17.80
N CYS A 138 7.52 -13.56 -17.04
CA CYS A 138 8.79 -13.97 -16.47
C CYS A 138 8.72 -13.86 -14.93
N PRO A 139 8.20 -14.89 -14.22
CA PRO A 139 8.15 -14.89 -12.76
C PRO A 139 9.54 -15.05 -12.14
N MET A 140 9.76 -14.43 -10.98
CA MET A 140 10.96 -14.67 -10.18
C MET A 140 11.01 -16.10 -9.66
N VAL A 141 12.22 -16.68 -9.66
CA VAL A 141 12.48 -18.05 -9.21
C VAL A 141 13.55 -18.03 -8.12
N CYS A 142 13.32 -18.75 -7.03
CA CYS A 142 14.27 -18.92 -5.93
C CYS A 142 15.66 -19.36 -6.43
N GLY A 143 16.71 -18.70 -5.95
CA GLY A 143 18.10 -19.00 -6.33
C GLY A 143 18.53 -18.67 -7.78
N ARG A 144 17.64 -18.11 -8.61
CA ARG A 144 17.97 -17.54 -9.94
C ARG A 144 18.12 -16.01 -9.85
N PRO A 145 18.79 -15.35 -10.81
CA PRO A 145 18.86 -13.89 -10.86
C PRO A 145 17.47 -13.23 -10.85
N ALA A 146 17.29 -12.18 -10.05
CA ALA A 146 16.08 -11.37 -10.05
C ALA A 146 16.00 -10.52 -11.33
N ASP A 147 17.13 -9.92 -11.74
CA ASP A 147 17.29 -9.28 -13.05
C ASP A 147 17.43 -10.39 -14.11
N HIS A 148 16.36 -10.55 -14.88
CA HIS A 148 16.25 -11.51 -15.96
C HIS A 148 15.78 -10.77 -17.21
N ASP A 149 16.32 -11.14 -18.36
CA ASP A 149 16.03 -10.57 -19.69
C ASP A 149 14.56 -10.84 -20.12
N CYS A 150 13.57 -10.22 -19.46
CA CYS A 150 12.17 -10.33 -19.83
C CYS A 150 11.86 -9.46 -21.06
N LYS A 151 12.43 -9.83 -22.21
CA LYS A 151 12.30 -9.16 -23.51
C LYS A 151 10.88 -9.21 -24.09
N THR A 152 9.88 -9.58 -23.30
CA THR A 152 8.48 -9.70 -23.70
C THR A 152 7.58 -9.41 -22.50
N PHE A 153 7.19 -8.15 -22.32
CA PHE A 153 6.12 -7.79 -21.40
C PHE A 153 4.78 -8.31 -21.96
N LYS A 154 4.21 -9.33 -21.32
CA LYS A 154 2.86 -9.84 -21.58
C LYS A 154 2.11 -9.95 -20.26
N CYS A 155 0.98 -9.25 -20.15
CA CYS A 155 0.03 -9.42 -19.06
C CYS A 155 -0.69 -10.76 -19.21
N ASN A 156 -0.24 -11.77 -18.48
CA ASN A 156 -0.94 -13.05 -18.42
C ASN A 156 -2.06 -12.98 -17.36
N ARG A 157 -3.24 -13.51 -17.69
CA ARG A 157 -4.32 -13.73 -16.71
C ARG A 157 -4.14 -15.11 -16.10
N ALA A 158 -3.42 -15.18 -14.98
CA ALA A 158 -2.99 -16.44 -14.40
C ALA A 158 -2.74 -16.33 -12.89
N CYS A 159 -2.61 -17.49 -12.24
CA CYS A 159 -2.05 -17.58 -10.90
C CYS A 159 -0.56 -17.22 -10.93
N ALA A 160 -0.12 -16.40 -9.99
CA ALA A 160 1.29 -16.11 -9.75
C ALA A 160 1.60 -16.16 -8.26
N CYS A 161 2.86 -16.27 -7.87
CA CYS A 161 3.25 -16.21 -6.45
C CYS A 161 2.86 -14.85 -5.86
N ALA A 162 2.21 -14.87 -4.70
CA ALA A 162 1.82 -13.65 -4.00
C ALA A 162 3.07 -12.83 -3.56
N PRO A 163 2.94 -11.52 -3.29
CA PRO A 163 4.04 -10.70 -2.81
C PRO A 163 4.73 -11.31 -1.59
N GLY A 164 6.06 -11.45 -1.67
CA GLY A 164 6.88 -12.12 -0.65
C GLY A 164 7.13 -13.60 -0.91
N TYR A 165 6.60 -14.16 -1.99
CA TYR A 165 6.85 -15.52 -2.45
C TYR A 165 7.40 -15.52 -3.88
N VAL A 166 8.24 -16.52 -4.20
CA VAL A 166 8.85 -16.73 -5.52
C VAL A 166 8.70 -18.19 -5.94
N LEU A 167 8.80 -18.50 -7.23
CA LEU A 167 8.67 -19.88 -7.69
C LEU A 167 9.79 -20.77 -7.13
N ASP A 168 9.40 -21.96 -6.73
CA ASP A 168 10.29 -23.07 -6.40
C ASP A 168 11.06 -23.52 -7.68
N PRO A 169 12.40 -23.57 -7.67
CA PRO A 169 13.19 -23.88 -8.86
C PRO A 169 13.08 -25.35 -9.30
N TRP A 170 12.56 -26.23 -8.46
CA TRP A 170 12.32 -27.65 -8.73
C TRP A 170 10.83 -27.94 -9.00
N ARG A 171 9.92 -27.18 -8.39
CA ARG A 171 8.46 -27.35 -8.54
C ARG A 171 7.82 -26.10 -9.14
N GLN A 172 7.74 -26.03 -10.46
CA GLN A 172 7.37 -24.82 -11.23
C GLN A 172 5.96 -24.24 -10.96
N THR A 173 5.11 -24.92 -10.18
CA THR A 173 3.79 -24.44 -9.71
C THR A 173 3.76 -24.08 -8.22
N SER A 174 4.83 -24.40 -7.47
CA SER A 174 4.96 -24.12 -6.04
C SER A 174 5.62 -22.77 -5.82
N CYS A 175 5.16 -22.06 -4.79
CA CYS A 175 5.67 -20.74 -4.40
C CYS A 175 6.29 -20.83 -3.00
N VAL A 176 7.57 -20.48 -2.86
CA VAL A 176 8.33 -20.51 -1.61
C VAL A 176 8.54 -19.10 -1.06
N PRO A 177 8.54 -18.91 0.28
CA PRO A 177 8.72 -17.58 0.86
C PRO A 177 10.14 -17.05 0.65
N VAL A 178 10.25 -15.80 0.21
CA VAL A 178 11.51 -15.10 -0.10
C VAL A 178 12.54 -15.17 1.04
N PRO A 179 12.18 -15.01 2.34
CA PRO A 179 13.14 -15.14 3.44
C PRO A 179 13.80 -16.52 3.56
N ARG A 180 13.20 -17.58 3.00
CA ARG A 180 13.75 -18.95 2.98
C ARG A 180 14.57 -19.25 1.74
N CYS A 181 14.22 -18.66 0.60
CA CYS A 181 15.04 -18.71 -0.61
C CYS A 181 14.83 -17.45 -1.47
N PRO A 182 15.68 -16.42 -1.33
CA PRO A 182 15.55 -15.22 -2.14
C PRO A 182 16.01 -15.46 -3.59
N PRO A 183 15.56 -14.63 -4.53
CA PRO A 183 16.27 -14.42 -5.80
C PRO A 183 17.71 -13.98 -5.57
N LYS A 184 18.61 -14.31 -6.52
CA LYS A 184 19.97 -13.77 -6.55
C LYS A 184 19.96 -12.34 -7.04
N CYS A 185 20.61 -11.45 -6.30
CA CYS A 185 20.77 -10.05 -6.66
C CYS A 185 22.21 -9.75 -7.14
N PRO A 186 22.42 -8.61 -7.84
CA PRO A 186 23.75 -8.10 -8.14
C PRO A 186 24.63 -7.92 -6.90
N ILE A 187 25.95 -7.87 -7.09
CA ILE A 187 26.91 -7.58 -6.03
C ILE A 187 26.58 -6.21 -5.40
N PHE A 188 26.76 -6.08 -4.08
CA PHE A 188 26.42 -4.89 -3.29
C PHE A 188 24.92 -4.52 -3.27
N SER A 189 24.04 -5.53 -3.35
CA SER A 189 22.60 -5.37 -3.22
C SER A 189 21.93 -6.54 -2.52
N THR A 190 20.73 -6.32 -2.00
CA THR A 190 19.90 -7.35 -1.34
C THR A 190 18.49 -7.31 -1.91
N PHE A 191 17.83 -8.47 -2.01
CA PHE A 191 16.42 -8.51 -2.39
C PHE A 191 15.55 -7.90 -1.27
N GLN A 192 14.65 -6.99 -1.63
CA GLN A 192 13.67 -6.40 -0.72
C GLN A 192 12.28 -6.50 -1.34
N LEU A 193 11.30 -7.00 -0.59
CA LEU A 193 9.91 -7.05 -1.03
C LEU A 193 9.29 -5.66 -1.14
N CYS A 194 9.54 -4.82 -0.14
CA CYS A 194 9.14 -3.42 -0.12
C CYS A 194 10.34 -2.55 -0.51
N SER A 195 10.20 -1.76 -1.59
CA SER A 195 11.23 -0.85 -2.08
C SER A 195 10.65 0.56 -2.32
N SER A 196 11.54 1.56 -2.45
CA SER A 196 11.15 2.95 -2.73
C SER A 196 11.74 3.43 -4.05
N ASN A 197 10.92 4.10 -4.86
CA ASN A 197 11.34 4.75 -6.11
C ASN A 197 12.40 5.87 -5.90
N CYS A 198 12.63 6.31 -4.65
CA CYS A 198 13.69 7.26 -4.29
C CYS A 198 15.08 6.63 -4.08
N ALA A 199 15.25 5.33 -4.35
CA ALA A 199 16.56 4.70 -4.40
C ALA A 199 17.48 5.45 -5.39
N PRO A 200 18.71 5.83 -4.98
CA PRO A 200 19.61 6.61 -5.83
C PRO A 200 20.09 5.82 -7.05
N LYS A 201 20.11 6.48 -8.21
CA LYS A 201 20.65 5.97 -9.47
C LYS A 201 21.72 6.95 -9.99
N CYS A 202 22.73 6.46 -10.71
CA CYS A 202 23.69 7.34 -11.39
C CYS A 202 23.01 8.17 -12.48
N GLY A 203 23.56 9.37 -12.77
CA GLY A 203 23.05 10.29 -13.80
C GLY A 203 21.66 10.90 -13.55
N LEU A 204 20.93 10.48 -12.51
CA LEU A 204 19.53 10.86 -12.28
C LEU A 204 19.34 11.59 -10.95
N SER A 205 18.60 12.70 -10.99
CA SER A 205 18.18 13.40 -9.78
C SER A 205 17.18 12.55 -8.97
N ARG A 206 17.26 12.62 -7.64
CA ARG A 206 16.32 11.91 -6.76
C ARG A 206 14.89 12.43 -7.00
N PRO A 207 13.88 11.55 -7.19
CA PRO A 207 12.50 11.97 -7.30
C PRO A 207 12.03 12.75 -6.07
N LYS A 208 11.34 13.88 -6.27
CA LYS A 208 10.77 14.68 -5.18
C LYS A 208 9.68 13.92 -4.40
N ASN A 209 8.97 13.00 -5.06
CA ASN A 209 7.83 12.27 -4.52
C ASN A 209 8.19 10.79 -4.34
N CYS A 210 8.60 10.44 -3.12
CA CYS A 210 8.89 9.05 -2.73
C CYS A 210 7.60 8.26 -2.50
N ARG A 211 7.56 7.02 -3.00
CA ARG A 211 6.50 6.04 -2.78
C ARG A 211 7.13 4.67 -2.58
N VAL A 212 6.70 3.98 -1.52
CA VAL A 212 7.03 2.57 -1.29
C VAL A 212 6.07 1.69 -2.07
N ARG A 213 6.57 0.60 -2.66
CA ARG A 213 5.77 -0.48 -3.28
C ARG A 213 6.23 -1.80 -2.69
N CYS A 214 5.28 -2.71 -2.44
CA CYS A 214 5.54 -4.01 -1.80
C CYS A 214 5.03 -5.21 -2.62
N ASN A 215 4.70 -4.99 -3.89
CA ASN A 215 3.98 -5.96 -4.73
C ASN A 215 4.92 -7.00 -5.34
N ASP A 216 5.97 -6.53 -6.02
CA ASP A 216 6.82 -7.37 -6.85
C ASP A 216 8.20 -7.58 -6.22
N GLY A 217 8.66 -6.62 -5.41
CA GLY A 217 10.01 -6.57 -4.87
C GLY A 217 11.09 -6.28 -5.91
N GLU A 218 12.29 -5.93 -5.45
CA GLU A 218 13.45 -5.72 -6.32
C GLU A 218 14.77 -5.93 -5.56
N CYS A 219 15.88 -5.97 -6.30
CA CYS A 219 17.21 -5.86 -5.70
C CYS A 219 17.52 -4.39 -5.38
N VAL A 220 17.78 -4.10 -4.11
CA VAL A 220 18.07 -2.74 -3.62
C VAL A 220 19.54 -2.65 -3.23
N CYS A 221 20.24 -1.65 -3.75
CA CYS A 221 21.66 -1.42 -3.43
C CYS A 221 21.86 -1.14 -1.94
N TRP A 222 23.03 -1.55 -1.42
CA TRP A 222 23.42 -1.25 -0.04
C TRP A 222 23.66 0.26 0.17
N PRO A 223 23.60 0.76 1.43
CA PRO A 223 23.96 2.15 1.72
C PRO A 223 25.36 2.51 1.18
N GLY A 224 25.47 3.68 0.54
CA GLY A 224 26.69 4.12 -0.16
C GLY A 224 26.84 3.61 -1.60
N PHE A 225 26.00 2.65 -2.02
CA PHE A 225 25.90 2.17 -3.40
C PHE A 225 24.65 2.72 -4.10
N VAL A 226 24.68 2.71 -5.43
CA VAL A 226 23.67 3.31 -6.31
C VAL A 226 23.46 2.46 -7.55
N LYS A 227 22.24 2.51 -8.11
CA LYS A 227 21.89 1.74 -9.32
C LYS A 227 22.51 2.37 -10.57
N GLU A 228 23.19 1.56 -11.36
CA GLU A 228 23.79 1.89 -12.66
C GLU A 228 23.37 0.82 -13.68
N PHE A 229 23.18 1.19 -14.95
CA PHE A 229 22.71 0.27 -15.99
C PHE A 229 23.79 0.02 -17.04
N LYS A 230 24.54 -1.08 -16.88
CA LYS A 230 25.75 -1.37 -17.66
C LYS A 230 25.61 -2.67 -18.43
N ALA A 231 25.92 -2.64 -19.73
CA ALA A 231 25.83 -3.79 -20.65
C ALA A 231 24.48 -4.53 -20.59
N GLY A 232 23.38 -3.77 -20.45
CA GLY A 232 22.01 -4.31 -20.42
C GLY A 232 21.53 -4.84 -19.08
N LYS A 233 22.26 -4.65 -17.98
CA LYS A 233 21.91 -5.15 -16.63
C LYS A 233 21.99 -4.06 -15.58
N GLU A 234 21.14 -4.15 -14.55
CA GLU A 234 21.25 -3.24 -13.41
C GLU A 234 22.30 -3.76 -12.42
N ILE A 235 23.24 -2.90 -12.05
CA ILE A 235 24.32 -3.18 -11.10
C ILE A 235 24.37 -2.10 -10.02
N CYS A 236 24.91 -2.45 -8.85
CA CYS A 236 25.14 -1.50 -7.76
C CYS A 236 26.62 -1.15 -7.67
N ILE A 237 26.94 0.12 -7.91
CA ILE A 237 28.32 0.65 -7.80
C ILE A 237 28.42 1.64 -6.63
N PRO A 238 29.60 1.87 -6.02
CA PRO A 238 29.79 2.93 -5.03
C PRO A 238 29.43 4.30 -5.63
N LEU A 239 28.77 5.17 -4.86
CA LEU A 239 28.35 6.52 -5.35
C LEU A 239 29.49 7.31 -6.01
N ARG A 240 30.71 7.22 -5.48
CA ARG A 240 31.94 7.84 -6.03
C ARG A 240 32.38 7.32 -7.40
N GLN A 241 31.73 6.28 -7.93
CA GLN A 241 31.98 5.71 -9.26
C GLN A 241 30.90 6.06 -10.29
N CYS A 242 29.86 6.83 -9.91
CA CYS A 242 29.03 7.49 -10.91
C CYS A 242 29.89 8.48 -11.70
N THR A 243 30.22 8.14 -12.94
CA THR A 243 30.54 9.16 -13.94
C THR A 243 29.24 9.90 -14.25
N SER A 244 29.02 11.04 -13.60
CA SER A 244 27.93 11.95 -13.96
C SER A 244 28.20 12.47 -15.36
N THR A 245 27.51 11.91 -16.36
CA THR A 245 27.52 12.42 -17.72
C THR A 245 26.97 13.83 -17.72
N THR A 246 27.84 14.80 -18.02
CA THR A 246 27.53 16.23 -18.15
C THR A 246 26.64 16.51 -19.37
#